data_AF-A0A9X3DBS1-F1
#
_entry.id   AF-A0A9X3DBS1-F1
#
_cell.length_a   1.000
_cell.length_b   1.000
_cell.length_c   1.000
_cell.angle_alpha   90.00
_cell.angle_beta   90.00
_cell.angle_gamma   90.00
#
_symmetry.space_group_name_H-M   'P 1'
#
loop_
_entity.id
_entity.type
_entity.pdbx_description
1 polymer ?
#
loop_
_entity_poly.entity_id
_entity_poly.type
_entity_poly.pdbx_seq_one_letter_code
_entity_poly.pdbx_strand_id
1 'polypeptide(L)'
;MKKIFTLIIAIISLNTFAQKKTPPPVARTAGTSDILKTDKRQEDFTIKKTKFNVYLGYQKPSEMRQQSKGDTLQVYKITRDKLNFSHLEIVKYGTKNGKIILEGSYKLLNDTLIVTENFYDYTGSFCITTKYITDKWGLKKVSDDMKGIKLENLTERHLKPAEMKAPPPAKN
;
A
#
# COMPACT_ATOMS: atom_id res chain seq x y z
N MET A 1 37.78 53.95 2.83
CA MET A 1 36.34 53.60 2.64
C MET A 1 36.06 52.62 1.48
N LYS A 2 36.79 52.65 0.35
CA LYS A 2 36.53 51.74 -0.80
C LYS A 2 36.84 50.25 -0.59
N LYS A 3 37.72 49.89 0.35
CA LYS A 3 38.16 48.47 0.55
C LYS A 3 37.22 47.63 1.42
N ILE A 4 36.35 48.27 2.22
CA ILE A 4 35.40 47.57 3.10
C ILE A 4 34.14 47.16 2.33
N PHE A 5 33.70 47.99 1.39
CA PHE A 5 32.54 47.71 0.55
C PHE A 5 32.71 46.47 -0.33
N THR A 6 33.92 46.22 -0.84
CA THR A 6 34.20 45.05 -1.68
C THR A 6 34.11 43.73 -0.92
N LEU A 7 34.43 43.74 0.39
CA LEU A 7 34.36 42.55 1.24
C LEU A 7 32.91 42.17 1.55
N ILE A 8 32.04 43.16 1.75
CA ILE A 8 30.62 42.94 2.06
C ILE A 8 29.89 42.35 0.84
N ILE A 9 30.17 42.83 -0.37
CA ILE A 9 29.54 42.34 -1.60
C ILE A 9 29.93 40.88 -1.92
N ALA A 10 31.18 40.48 -1.62
CA ALA A 10 31.64 39.10 -1.76
C ALA A 10 30.94 38.12 -0.79
N ILE A 11 30.56 38.58 0.40
CA ILE A 11 29.87 37.74 1.40
C ILE A 11 28.38 37.55 1.04
N ILE A 12 27.75 38.57 0.45
CA ILE A 12 26.33 38.50 0.05
C ILE A 12 26.14 37.56 -1.16
N SER A 13 27.12 37.48 -2.06
CA SER A 13 27.07 36.64 -3.27
C SER A 13 27.32 35.14 -3.02
N LEU A 14 27.86 34.77 -1.86
CA LEU A 14 28.02 33.37 -1.45
C LEU A 14 26.78 32.78 -0.76
N ASN A 15 25.91 33.63 -0.19
CA ASN A 15 24.73 33.16 0.56
C ASN A 15 23.50 32.86 -0.31
N THR A 16 23.48 33.25 -1.59
CA THR A 16 22.35 32.99 -2.49
C THR A 16 22.42 31.64 -3.20
N PHE A 17 23.55 30.92 -3.10
CA PHE A 17 23.69 29.58 -3.64
C PHE A 17 23.60 28.52 -2.54
N ALA A 18 22.61 27.65 -2.69
CA ALA A 18 22.57 26.30 -2.11
C ALA A 18 22.12 26.12 -0.65
N GLN A 19 21.03 26.77 -0.22
CA GLN A 19 20.05 26.05 0.59
C GLN A 19 18.96 25.49 -0.34
N LYS A 20 19.30 24.43 -1.09
CA LYS A 20 18.26 23.47 -1.49
C LYS A 20 17.73 22.91 -0.18
N LYS A 21 16.67 23.52 0.35
CA LYS A 21 15.91 22.94 1.46
C LYS A 21 15.58 21.53 1.01
N THR A 22 16.23 20.54 1.62
CA THR A 22 15.85 19.15 1.46
C THR A 22 14.35 19.13 1.73
N PRO A 23 13.52 18.68 0.77
CA PRO A 23 12.09 18.61 1.00
C PRO A 23 11.90 17.87 2.33
N PRO A 24 11.05 18.37 3.24
CA PRO A 24 10.84 17.71 4.52
C PRO A 24 10.57 16.24 4.24
N PRO A 25 11.21 15.31 4.99
CA PRO A 25 11.05 13.89 4.75
C PRO A 25 9.56 13.57 4.77
N VAL A 26 9.06 13.00 3.68
CA VAL A 26 7.66 12.60 3.61
C VAL A 26 7.47 11.55 4.70
N ALA A 27 6.69 11.87 5.71
CA ALA A 27 6.55 11.04 6.90
C ALA A 27 5.99 9.66 6.51
N ARG A 28 6.75 8.60 6.80
CA ARG A 28 6.26 7.22 6.69
C ARG A 28 5.37 6.94 7.89
N THR A 29 4.15 6.49 7.65
CA THR A 29 3.25 6.00 8.70
C THR A 29 3.45 4.49 8.90
N ALA A 30 2.90 3.93 9.99
CA ALA A 30 2.83 2.48 10.10
C ALA A 30 2.00 1.89 8.94
N GLY A 31 2.46 0.76 8.39
CA GLY A 31 1.80 0.12 7.23
C GLY A 31 2.27 0.61 5.85
N THR A 32 3.29 1.46 5.77
CA THR A 32 3.93 1.84 4.48
C THR A 32 5.01 0.82 4.08
N SER A 33 5.15 0.55 2.79
CA SER A 33 6.26 -0.24 2.23
C SER A 33 6.84 0.43 0.99
N ASP A 34 8.06 0.08 0.62
CA ASP A 34 8.64 0.59 -0.63
C ASP A 34 7.94 0.00 -1.86
N ILE A 35 7.78 0.82 -2.90
CA ILE A 35 7.37 0.37 -4.23
C ILE A 35 8.60 -0.22 -4.92
N LEU A 36 8.58 -1.53 -5.14
CA LEU A 36 9.69 -2.27 -5.74
C LEU A 36 9.61 -2.18 -7.27
N LYS A 37 10.75 -2.38 -7.95
CA LYS A 37 10.78 -2.43 -9.42
C LYS A 37 9.95 -3.59 -10.01
N THR A 38 9.73 -4.63 -9.22
CA THR A 38 8.90 -5.79 -9.57
C THR A 38 7.41 -5.52 -9.43
N ASP A 39 7.02 -4.44 -8.74
CA ASP A 39 5.61 -4.10 -8.55
C ASP A 39 5.06 -3.48 -9.83
N LYS A 40 3.95 -4.02 -10.34
CA LYS A 40 3.34 -3.58 -11.60
C LYS A 40 2.28 -2.54 -11.32
N ARG A 41 2.41 -1.33 -11.90
CA ARG A 41 1.32 -0.33 -11.85
C ARG A 41 0.08 -0.90 -12.53
N GLN A 42 -1.05 -0.90 -11.84
CA GLN A 42 -2.32 -1.37 -12.39
C GLN A 42 -3.21 -0.22 -12.82
N GLU A 43 -3.33 0.83 -12.01
CA GLU A 43 -4.19 1.96 -12.31
C GLU A 43 -3.78 3.21 -11.53
N ASP A 44 -4.52 4.29 -11.74
CA ASP A 44 -4.47 5.49 -10.92
C ASP A 44 -5.87 6.07 -10.73
N PHE A 45 -6.04 6.80 -9.62
CA PHE A 45 -7.28 7.49 -9.29
C PHE A 45 -6.97 8.80 -8.59
N THR A 46 -7.99 9.65 -8.48
CA THR A 46 -7.88 10.93 -7.76
C THR A 46 -8.94 10.99 -6.67
N ILE A 47 -8.54 11.38 -5.46
CA ILE A 47 -9.46 11.78 -4.40
C ILE A 47 -9.34 13.29 -4.24
N LYS A 48 -10.43 14.02 -4.47
CA LYS A 48 -10.44 15.48 -4.54
C LYS A 48 -9.45 16.03 -5.56
N LYS A 49 -8.26 16.47 -5.11
CA LYS A 49 -7.18 17.05 -5.94
C LYS A 49 -5.87 16.26 -5.84
N THR A 50 -5.89 15.11 -5.17
CA THR A 50 -4.69 14.31 -4.94
C THR A 50 -4.74 13.04 -5.77
N LYS A 51 -3.77 12.91 -6.67
CA LYS A 51 -3.59 11.72 -7.51
C LYS A 51 -2.89 10.61 -6.73
N PHE A 52 -3.39 9.40 -6.87
CA PHE A 52 -2.83 8.16 -6.32
C PHE A 52 -2.61 7.16 -7.44
N ASN A 53 -1.53 6.38 -7.33
CA ASN A 53 -1.20 5.27 -8.20
C ASN A 53 -1.33 3.96 -7.42
N VAL A 54 -1.86 2.92 -8.06
CA VAL A 54 -1.95 1.58 -7.48
C VAL A 54 -0.95 0.65 -8.15
N TYR A 55 -0.14 0.00 -7.34
CA TYR A 55 0.80 -1.02 -7.77
C TYR A 55 0.39 -2.38 -7.21
N LEU A 56 0.52 -3.42 -8.01
CA LEU A 56 0.36 -4.80 -7.60
C LEU A 56 1.73 -5.40 -7.32
N GLY A 57 1.94 -5.81 -6.08
CA GLY A 57 3.20 -6.40 -5.63
C GLY A 57 2.99 -7.78 -5.02
N TYR A 58 4.07 -8.55 -4.99
CA TYR A 58 4.17 -9.78 -4.20
C TYR A 58 5.03 -9.51 -2.97
N GLN A 59 4.55 -9.95 -1.82
CA GLN A 59 5.31 -9.92 -0.58
C GLN A 59 5.73 -11.33 -0.19
N LYS A 60 6.81 -11.41 0.59
CA LYS A 60 7.16 -12.68 1.25
C LYS A 60 6.04 -13.04 2.23
N PRO A 61 5.56 -14.29 2.23
CA PRO A 61 4.71 -14.81 3.28
C PRO A 61 5.29 -14.49 4.67
N SER A 62 4.42 -14.20 5.62
CA SER A 62 4.83 -13.87 6.99
C SER A 62 4.17 -14.81 7.97
N GLU A 63 4.94 -15.28 8.94
CA GLU A 63 4.45 -16.08 10.07
C GLU A 63 3.40 -15.31 10.88
N MET A 64 3.48 -13.97 10.94
CA MET A 64 2.45 -13.13 11.57
C MET A 64 1.08 -13.28 10.91
N ARG A 65 1.03 -13.68 9.63
CA ARG A 65 -0.19 -13.98 8.87
C ARG A 65 -0.46 -15.48 8.78
N GLN A 66 0.26 -16.29 9.57
CA GLN A 66 0.23 -17.75 9.55
C GLN A 66 0.55 -18.38 8.18
N GLN A 67 1.36 -17.70 7.37
CA GLN A 67 1.74 -18.16 6.03
C GLN A 67 3.16 -18.75 6.04
N SER A 68 3.37 -19.82 5.27
CA SER A 68 4.63 -20.56 5.16
C SER A 68 5.33 -20.33 3.82
N LYS A 69 6.58 -20.79 3.71
CA LYS A 69 7.31 -20.82 2.45
C LYS A 69 6.55 -21.68 1.42
N GLY A 70 6.04 -21.06 0.36
CA GLY A 70 5.18 -21.70 -0.64
C GLY A 70 3.80 -21.06 -0.75
N ASP A 71 3.39 -20.30 0.27
CA ASP A 71 2.18 -19.50 0.21
C ASP A 71 2.36 -18.26 -0.67
N THR A 72 1.25 -17.75 -1.18
CA THR A 72 1.20 -16.52 -1.96
C THR A 72 0.68 -15.38 -1.08
N LEU A 73 1.31 -14.22 -1.20
CA LEU A 73 0.77 -12.97 -0.70
C LEU A 73 0.91 -11.88 -1.76
N GLN A 74 -0.23 -11.48 -2.29
CA GLN A 74 -0.34 -10.41 -3.28
C GLN A 74 -1.04 -9.20 -2.64
N VAL A 75 -0.45 -8.02 -2.81
CA VAL A 75 -0.93 -6.78 -2.20
C VAL A 75 -1.10 -5.68 -3.23
N TYR A 76 -2.13 -4.87 -3.04
CA TYR A 76 -2.22 -3.56 -3.66
C TYR A 76 -1.45 -2.55 -2.80
N LYS A 77 -0.50 -1.86 -3.41
CA LYS A 77 0.25 -0.76 -2.81
C LYS A 77 -0.24 0.54 -3.40
N ILE A 78 -0.99 1.30 -2.60
CA ILE A 78 -1.52 2.59 -3.01
C ILE A 78 -0.54 3.67 -2.58
N THR A 79 -0.06 4.46 -3.54
CA THR A 79 0.87 5.55 -3.29
C THR A 79 0.36 6.86 -3.87
N ARG A 80 0.65 7.98 -3.22
CA ARG A 80 0.44 9.29 -3.83
C ARG A 80 1.40 9.45 -5.01
N ASP A 81 0.97 10.18 -6.04
CA ASP A 81 1.75 10.34 -7.25
C ASP A 81 3.20 10.81 -6.97
N LYS A 82 4.15 10.23 -7.71
CA LYS A 82 5.60 10.47 -7.63
C LYS A 82 6.29 10.02 -6.33
N LEU A 83 5.61 9.36 -5.40
CA LEU A 83 6.25 8.75 -4.24
C LEU A 83 6.69 7.30 -4.52
N ASN A 84 7.78 6.89 -3.87
CA ASN A 84 8.40 5.57 -4.04
C ASN A 84 8.04 4.59 -2.91
N PHE A 85 7.07 4.95 -2.06
CA PHE A 85 6.56 4.10 -0.99
C PHE A 85 5.03 4.17 -0.96
N SER A 86 4.37 3.11 -0.50
CA SER A 86 2.92 3.02 -0.33
C SER A 86 2.47 3.76 0.91
N HIS A 87 1.30 4.40 0.86
CA HIS A 87 0.62 4.96 2.04
C HIS A 87 -0.32 3.95 2.67
N LEU A 88 -0.77 2.99 1.86
CA LEU A 88 -1.68 1.94 2.25
C LEU A 88 -1.33 0.68 1.46
N GLU A 89 -1.25 -0.43 2.18
CA GLU A 89 -1.26 -1.76 1.60
C GLU A 89 -2.60 -2.42 1.86
N ILE A 90 -3.15 -3.05 0.83
CA ILE A 90 -4.38 -3.83 0.91
C ILE A 90 -4.03 -5.22 0.45
N VAL A 91 -4.37 -6.25 1.23
CA VAL A 91 -4.18 -7.61 0.76
C VAL A 91 -5.16 -7.85 -0.37
N LYS A 92 -4.67 -8.10 -1.59
CA LYS A 92 -5.53 -8.55 -2.68
C LYS A 92 -5.90 -10.01 -2.47
N TYR A 93 -4.89 -10.81 -2.14
CA TYR A 93 -4.99 -12.26 -2.10
C TYR A 93 -3.88 -12.85 -1.24
N GLY A 94 -4.23 -13.78 -0.35
CA GLY A 94 -3.30 -14.53 0.48
C GLY A 94 -3.70 -15.99 0.62
N THR A 95 -2.74 -16.91 0.53
CA THR A 95 -2.98 -18.34 0.72
C THR A 95 -2.31 -18.90 1.96
N LYS A 96 -2.82 -20.04 2.42
CA LYS A 96 -2.21 -20.95 3.39
C LYS A 96 -2.44 -22.38 2.93
N ASN A 97 -1.37 -23.14 2.68
CA ASN A 97 -1.45 -24.53 2.21
C ASN A 97 -2.33 -24.69 0.95
N GLY A 98 -2.20 -23.77 -0.01
CA GLY A 98 -2.98 -23.77 -1.25
C GLY A 98 -4.44 -23.31 -1.12
N LYS A 99 -4.87 -22.90 0.07
CA LYS A 99 -6.22 -22.41 0.37
C LYS A 99 -6.20 -20.89 0.53
N ILE A 100 -7.23 -20.18 0.07
CA ILE A 100 -7.36 -18.74 0.27
C ILE A 100 -7.73 -18.48 1.74
N ILE A 101 -6.97 -17.59 2.38
CA ILE A 101 -7.25 -17.13 3.75
C ILE A 101 -7.49 -15.62 3.83
N LEU A 102 -7.09 -14.88 2.78
CA LEU A 102 -7.22 -13.43 2.70
C LEU A 102 -7.65 -13.06 1.28
N GLU A 103 -8.69 -12.27 1.15
CA GLU A 103 -9.11 -11.72 -0.13
C GLU A 103 -9.58 -10.29 0.06
N GLY A 104 -9.03 -9.35 -0.69
CA GLY A 104 -9.36 -7.95 -0.51
C GLY A 104 -9.45 -7.18 -1.82
N SER A 105 -10.22 -6.10 -1.74
CA SER A 105 -10.53 -5.24 -2.87
C SER A 105 -10.69 -3.80 -2.38
N TYR A 106 -10.72 -2.88 -3.32
CA TYR A 106 -11.03 -1.50 -3.05
C TYR A 106 -11.90 -0.92 -4.16
N LYS A 107 -12.63 0.14 -3.82
CA LYS A 107 -13.36 0.96 -4.77
C LYS A 107 -13.36 2.42 -4.33
N LEU A 108 -13.48 3.33 -5.29
CA LEU A 108 -13.63 4.75 -5.04
C LEU A 108 -15.12 5.13 -5.14
N LEU A 109 -15.66 5.79 -4.11
CA LEU A 109 -17.03 6.30 -4.11
C LEU A 109 -17.05 7.66 -3.41
N ASN A 110 -17.54 8.71 -4.09
CA ASN A 110 -17.69 10.07 -3.53
C ASN A 110 -16.45 10.56 -2.76
N ASP A 111 -15.29 10.59 -3.42
CA ASP A 111 -14.00 10.98 -2.82
C ASP A 111 -13.59 10.15 -1.57
N THR A 112 -14.14 8.95 -1.43
CA THR A 112 -13.80 8.02 -0.35
C THR A 112 -13.30 6.71 -0.94
N LEU A 113 -12.10 6.30 -0.54
CA LEU A 113 -11.59 4.97 -0.85
C LEU A 113 -12.18 3.99 0.15
N ILE A 114 -12.96 3.04 -0.35
CA ILE A 114 -13.56 1.97 0.44
C ILE A 114 -12.75 0.72 0.17
N VAL A 115 -12.17 0.16 1.22
CA VAL A 115 -11.40 -1.07 1.22
C VAL A 115 -12.22 -2.15 1.89
N THR A 116 -12.25 -3.34 1.30
CA THR A 116 -12.94 -4.50 1.85
C THR A 116 -11.96 -5.66 1.89
N GLU A 117 -11.72 -6.20 3.08
CA GLU A 117 -10.83 -7.33 3.31
C GLU A 117 -11.61 -8.45 4.00
N ASN A 118 -11.68 -9.59 3.34
CA ASN A 118 -12.26 -10.82 3.86
C ASN A 118 -11.14 -11.70 4.40
N PHE A 119 -11.38 -12.20 5.61
CA PHE A 119 -10.49 -13.09 6.32
C PHE A 119 -11.21 -14.40 6.55
N TYR A 120 -10.51 -15.50 6.25
CA TYR A 120 -11.01 -16.85 6.41
C TYR A 120 -9.97 -17.62 7.23
N ASP A 121 -10.33 -18.00 8.45
CA ASP A 121 -9.49 -18.82 9.32
C ASP A 121 -10.30 -19.99 9.91
N TYR A 122 -9.61 -20.96 10.52
CA TYR A 122 -10.25 -22.11 11.18
C TYR A 122 -11.14 -21.71 12.35
N THR A 123 -10.96 -20.52 12.91
CA THR A 123 -11.75 -19.96 14.02
C THR A 123 -12.99 -19.19 13.57
N GLY A 124 -13.10 -18.85 12.28
CA GLY A 124 -14.23 -18.10 11.75
C GLY A 124 -13.90 -17.31 10.50
N SER A 125 -14.87 -16.56 10.01
CA SER A 125 -14.69 -15.69 8.85
C SER A 125 -15.33 -14.34 9.09
N PHE A 126 -14.64 -13.30 8.63
CA PHE A 126 -15.07 -11.93 8.85
C PHE A 126 -14.66 -11.04 7.68
N CYS A 127 -15.47 -10.01 7.46
CA CYS A 127 -15.28 -8.98 6.48
C CYS A 127 -15.01 -7.67 7.21
N ILE A 128 -13.90 -7.02 6.89
CA ILE A 128 -13.57 -5.67 7.36
C ILE A 128 -13.78 -4.72 6.20
N THR A 129 -14.65 -3.72 6.39
CA THR A 129 -14.78 -2.60 5.46
C THR A 129 -14.19 -1.35 6.09
N THR A 130 -13.10 -0.86 5.52
CA THR A 130 -12.40 0.34 5.99
C THR A 130 -12.55 1.47 4.98
N LYS A 131 -12.90 2.67 5.46
CA LYS A 131 -13.02 3.87 4.62
C LYS A 131 -11.84 4.79 4.86
N TYR A 132 -11.29 5.31 3.77
CA TYR A 132 -10.18 6.26 3.78
C TYR A 132 -10.54 7.52 2.99
N ILE A 133 -10.11 8.67 3.50
CA ILE A 133 -10.12 9.94 2.80
C ILE A 133 -8.69 10.45 2.63
N THR A 134 -8.49 11.41 1.74
CA THR A 134 -7.18 12.08 1.65
C THR A 134 -6.98 13.11 2.76
N ASP A 135 -5.78 13.14 3.33
CA ASP A 135 -5.29 14.19 4.22
C ASP A 135 -3.94 14.77 3.73
N LYS A 136 -3.29 15.60 4.55
CA LYS A 136 -1.99 16.21 4.20
C LYS A 136 -0.85 15.19 4.02
N TRP A 137 -0.96 14.03 4.67
CA TRP A 137 0.09 13.00 4.71
C TRP A 137 -0.20 11.81 3.78
N GLY A 138 -1.41 11.68 3.26
CA GLY A 138 -1.79 10.63 2.33
C GLY A 138 -3.24 10.19 2.51
N LEU A 139 -3.43 8.93 2.88
CA LEU A 139 -4.74 8.34 3.16
C LEU A 139 -4.94 8.23 4.67
N LYS A 140 -6.05 8.76 5.16
CA LYS A 140 -6.47 8.69 6.56
C LYS A 140 -7.69 7.80 6.70
N LYS A 141 -7.60 6.80 7.57
CA LYS A 141 -8.74 5.98 7.99
C LYS A 141 -9.78 6.86 8.71
N VAL A 142 -11.03 6.77 8.29
CA VAL A 142 -12.15 7.51 8.91
C VAL A 142 -13.18 6.61 9.58
N SER A 143 -13.27 5.35 9.14
CA SER A 143 -14.12 4.35 9.78
C SER A 143 -13.65 2.95 9.41
N ASP A 144 -13.90 2.00 10.28
CA ASP A 144 -13.90 0.57 10.01
C ASP A 144 -15.18 -0.07 10.55
N ASP A 145 -15.65 -1.08 9.84
CA ASP A 145 -16.77 -1.92 10.22
C ASP A 145 -16.35 -3.36 10.03
N MET A 146 -16.49 -4.18 11.07
CA MET A 146 -16.16 -5.60 11.04
C MET A 146 -17.45 -6.40 11.19
N LYS A 147 -17.70 -7.29 10.24
CA LYS A 147 -18.89 -8.15 10.23
C LYS A 147 -18.47 -9.60 10.09
N GLY A 148 -19.09 -10.47 10.88
CA GLY A 148 -18.99 -11.90 10.67
C GLY A 148 -19.53 -12.29 9.29
N ILE A 149 -18.79 -13.12 8.57
CA ILE A 149 -19.28 -13.77 7.34
C ILE A 149 -19.95 -15.05 7.81
N LYS A 150 -21.28 -15.14 7.63
CA LYS A 150 -22.01 -16.34 8.04
C LYS A 150 -21.47 -17.56 7.31
N LEU A 151 -21.23 -18.64 8.06
CA LEU A 151 -20.68 -19.90 7.55
C LEU A 151 -21.54 -20.53 6.45
N GLU A 152 -22.85 -20.25 6.41
CA GLU A 152 -23.77 -20.68 5.33
C GLU A 152 -23.47 -20.04 3.97
N ASN A 153 -22.90 -18.83 3.97
CA ASN A 153 -22.39 -18.20 2.76
C ASN A 153 -20.99 -18.73 2.42
N LEU A 154 -20.32 -19.42 3.35
CA LEU A 154 -19.09 -20.15 3.11
C LEU A 154 -19.40 -21.53 2.56
N THR A 155 -19.81 -21.62 1.30
CA THR A 155 -19.82 -22.91 0.60
C THR A 155 -18.44 -23.57 0.71
N GLU A 156 -18.34 -24.90 0.71
CA GLU A 156 -17.07 -25.67 0.64
C GLU A 156 -16.10 -25.15 -0.46
N ARG A 157 -16.62 -24.34 -1.40
CA ARG A 157 -15.94 -23.57 -2.44
C ARG A 157 -15.23 -22.27 -2.01
N HIS A 158 -15.14 -21.92 -0.72
CA HIS A 158 -14.19 -20.87 -0.29
C HIS A 158 -12.73 -21.32 -0.40
N LEU A 159 -12.53 -22.61 -0.69
CA LEU A 159 -11.45 -23.07 -1.53
C LEU A 159 -11.78 -22.74 -2.99
N LYS A 160 -11.61 -21.48 -3.42
CA LYS A 160 -11.36 -21.29 -4.85
C LYS A 160 -10.08 -22.09 -5.12
N PRO A 161 -10.08 -23.11 -5.98
CA PRO A 161 -8.82 -23.70 -6.43
C PRO A 161 -8.01 -22.52 -6.95
N ALA A 162 -6.77 -22.40 -6.49
CA ALA A 162 -5.84 -21.46 -7.07
C ALA A 162 -5.62 -21.88 -8.53
N GLU A 163 -6.51 -21.49 -9.45
CA GLU A 163 -6.21 -21.43 -10.87
C GLU A 163 -5.26 -20.26 -11.11
N MET A 164 -4.08 -20.34 -10.51
CA MET A 164 -2.90 -19.65 -10.96
C MET A 164 -1.79 -20.68 -10.96
N LYS A 165 -1.35 -21.05 -12.17
CA LYS A 165 -0.20 -21.91 -12.40
C LYS A 165 0.91 -21.50 -11.43
N ALA A 166 1.37 -22.44 -10.61
CA ALA A 166 2.56 -22.25 -9.82
C ALA A 166 3.67 -21.69 -10.72
N PRO A 167 4.43 -20.68 -10.28
CA PRO A 167 5.57 -20.22 -11.04
C PRO A 167 6.49 -21.43 -11.31
N PRO A 168 7.08 -21.54 -12.52
CA PRO A 168 7.92 -22.68 -12.85
C PRO A 168 9.03 -22.83 -11.80
N PRO A 169 9.37 -24.07 -11.40
CA PRO A 169 10.40 -24.30 -10.41
C PRO A 169 11.70 -23.61 -10.86
N ALA A 170 12.43 -23.04 -9.90
CA ALA A 170 13.75 -22.49 -10.17
C ALA A 170 14.63 -23.59 -10.77
N LYS A 171 15.17 -23.35 -11.96
CA LYS A 171 16.21 -24.21 -12.52
C LYS A 171 17.47 -23.98 -11.67
N ASN A 172 17.93 -25.05 -11.01
CA ASN A 172 19.27 -25.10 -10.43
C ASN A 172 20.31 -24.99 -11.54
#